data_AF-A0A7X2SSM4-F1
#
_entry.id   AF-A0A7X2SSM4-F1
#
_cell.length_a   1.000
_cell.length_b   1.000
_cell.length_c   1.000
_cell.angle_alpha   90.00
_cell.angle_beta   90.00
_cell.angle_gamma   90.00
#
_symmetry.space_group_name_H-M   'P 1'
#
loop_
_entity.id
_entity.type
_entity.pdbx_description
1 polymer ?
#
loop_
_entity_poly.entity_id
_entity_poly.type
_entity_poly.pdbx_seq_one_letter_code
_entity_poly.pdbx_strand_id
1 'polypeptide(L)'
;MYASIEELVSDATSKNLPISELVIQAECKDMNVSRNDVWRKMKHNLDTMRLAVSRGAHGIGVYSKTGLTGGDAVKIKDYRKSRKTLSGDMIMSAVQSAIATNEVNAAMGVVCATPTAGSSGTLPGVLFTLEKRLGLDEEQMVRFLFTAGGFGMVIANNACIAGATGGCQAEVGSASGMGAAAAVEVAGGTPRQSANAMAIAISNLLGLVCDPIAGLVEVP
;
A
#
# COMPACT_ATOMS: atom_id res chain seq x y z
N MET A 1 1.55 2.58 21.58
CA MET A 1 0.94 3.01 20.30
C MET A 1 0.70 4.54 20.28
N TYR A 2 0.82 5.18 19.11
CA TYR A 2 0.63 6.64 18.95
C TYR A 2 -0.84 6.99 18.67
N ALA A 3 -1.32 8.09 19.24
CA ALA A 3 -2.71 8.55 19.11
C ALA A 3 -2.92 9.51 17.93
N SER A 4 -1.87 10.20 17.45
CA SER A 4 -1.98 11.12 16.32
C SER A 4 -0.74 11.09 15.42
N ILE A 5 -0.89 11.58 14.18
CA ILE A 5 0.23 11.73 13.25
C ILE A 5 1.24 12.74 13.81
N GLU A 6 0.77 13.79 14.48
CA GLU A 6 1.64 14.80 15.09
C GLU A 6 2.51 14.20 16.20
N GLU A 7 1.94 13.32 17.03
CA GLU A 7 2.67 12.61 18.09
C GLU A 7 3.76 11.70 17.49
N LEU A 8 3.40 10.92 16.45
CA LEU A 8 4.35 10.05 15.74
C LEU A 8 5.51 10.85 15.13
N VAL A 9 5.20 11.97 14.46
CA VAL A 9 6.20 12.86 13.84
C VAL A 9 7.09 13.52 14.89
N SER A 10 6.51 14.01 15.98
CA SER A 10 7.24 14.65 17.06
C SER A 10 8.21 13.69 17.75
N ASP A 11 7.76 12.45 18.01
CA ASP A 11 8.61 11.44 18.63
C ASP A 11 9.75 11.01 17.70
N ALA A 12 9.46 10.78 16.42
CA ALA A 12 10.48 10.47 15.39
C ALA A 12 11.55 11.56 15.30
N THR A 13 11.11 12.82 15.30
CA THR A 13 12.00 13.98 15.20
C THR A 13 12.83 14.14 16.47
N SER A 14 12.22 14.03 17.65
CA SER A 14 12.92 14.23 18.93
C SER A 14 13.95 13.14 19.22
N LYS A 15 13.67 11.89 18.83
CA LYS A 15 14.59 10.75 18.98
C LYS A 15 15.59 10.62 17.85
N ASN A 16 15.45 11.41 16.78
CA ASN A 16 16.21 11.27 15.55
C ASN A 16 16.19 9.84 15.00
N LEU A 17 14.99 9.23 14.98
CA LEU A 17 14.76 7.88 14.48
C LEU A 17 13.79 7.90 13.28
N PRO A 18 13.96 6.99 12.31
CA PRO A 18 12.95 6.76 11.29
C PRO A 18 11.60 6.35 11.90
N ILE A 19 10.48 6.70 11.25
CA ILE A 19 9.13 6.29 11.68
C ILE A 19 9.04 4.77 11.72
N SER A 20 9.56 4.08 10.70
CA SER A 20 9.62 2.61 10.66
C SER A 20 10.27 2.01 11.91
N GLU A 21 11.32 2.62 12.44
CA GLU A 21 12.00 2.12 13.64
C GLU A 21 11.15 2.29 14.90
N LEU A 22 10.46 3.43 15.03
CA LEU A 22 9.51 3.65 16.13
C LEU A 22 8.33 2.67 16.08
N VAL A 23 7.80 2.39 14.88
CA VAL A 23 6.71 1.44 14.69
C VAL A 23 7.16 0.02 15.07
N ILE A 24 8.37 -0.40 14.68
CA ILE A 24 8.93 -1.70 15.08
C ILE A 24 9.04 -1.80 16.60
N GLN A 25 9.58 -0.77 17.26
CA GLN A 25 9.71 -0.75 18.72
C GLN A 25 8.35 -0.80 19.42
N ALA A 26 7.37 -0.05 18.91
CA ALA A 26 6.00 -0.08 19.42
C ALA A 26 5.37 -1.46 19.26
N GLU A 27 5.48 -2.11 18.09
CA GLU A 27 4.97 -3.47 17.88
C GLU A 27 5.63 -4.49 18.81
N CYS A 28 6.95 -4.45 18.97
CA CYS A 28 7.66 -5.37 19.86
C CYS A 28 7.15 -5.26 21.31
N LYS A 29 6.92 -4.02 21.76
CA LYS A 29 6.40 -3.73 23.10
C LYS A 29 4.94 -4.16 23.26
N ASP A 30 4.08 -3.79 22.31
CA ASP A 30 2.63 -4.00 22.40
C ASP A 30 2.28 -5.50 22.25
N MET A 31 3.03 -6.25 21.43
CA MET A 31 2.84 -7.69 21.25
C MET A 31 3.68 -8.55 22.21
N ASN A 32 4.61 -7.95 22.97
CA ASN A 32 5.56 -8.66 23.84
C ASN A 32 6.34 -9.78 23.10
N VAL A 33 6.89 -9.46 21.93
CA VAL A 33 7.66 -10.39 21.08
C VAL A 33 8.99 -9.77 20.65
N SER A 34 9.89 -10.59 20.12
CA SER A 34 11.20 -10.10 19.67
C SER A 34 11.10 -9.30 18.37
N ARG A 35 12.10 -8.44 18.12
CA ARG A 35 12.26 -7.73 16.84
C ARG A 35 12.27 -8.68 15.65
N ASN A 36 12.92 -9.83 15.78
CA ASN A 36 13.02 -10.81 14.70
C ASN A 36 11.65 -11.42 14.35
N ASP A 37 10.75 -11.56 15.33
CA ASP A 37 9.42 -12.10 15.10
C ASP A 37 8.54 -11.08 14.35
N VAL A 38 8.55 -9.83 14.79
CA VAL A 38 7.87 -8.70 14.14
C VAL A 38 8.37 -8.53 12.70
N TRP A 39 9.70 -8.55 12.52
CA TRP A 39 10.33 -8.44 11.22
C TRP A 39 9.93 -9.58 10.27
N ARG A 40 9.98 -10.82 10.75
CA ARG A 40 9.62 -12.01 9.98
C ARG A 40 8.16 -11.99 9.54
N LYS A 41 7.25 -11.53 10.40
CA LYS A 41 5.83 -11.35 10.06
C LYS A 41 5.65 -10.29 8.97
N MET A 42 6.32 -9.14 9.08
CA MET A 42 6.22 -8.09 8.06
C MET A 42 6.86 -8.52 6.73
N LYS A 43 7.97 -9.25 6.78
CA LYS A 43 8.56 -9.86 5.57
C LYS A 43 7.60 -10.84 4.90
N HIS A 44 6.87 -11.66 5.66
CA HIS A 44 5.85 -12.54 5.08
C HIS A 44 4.74 -11.76 4.35
N ASN A 45 4.34 -10.59 4.87
CA ASN A 45 3.40 -9.70 4.17
C ASN A 45 3.98 -9.20 2.85
N LEU A 46 5.26 -8.78 2.85
CA LEU A 46 5.97 -8.37 1.64
C LEU A 46 6.02 -9.49 0.59
N ASP A 47 6.38 -10.71 1.01
CA ASP A 47 6.41 -11.87 0.12
C ASP A 47 5.03 -12.17 -0.46
N THR A 48 3.98 -12.05 0.34
CA THR A 48 2.58 -12.21 -0.09
C THR A 48 2.20 -11.16 -1.14
N MET A 49 2.57 -9.89 -0.94
CA MET A 49 2.36 -8.83 -1.94
C MET A 49 3.09 -9.14 -3.25
N ARG A 50 4.34 -9.60 -3.16
CA ARG A 50 5.17 -9.95 -4.33
C ARG A 50 4.55 -11.11 -5.11
N LEU A 51 4.04 -12.13 -4.41
CA LEU A 51 3.35 -13.27 -5.01
C LEU A 51 2.05 -12.84 -5.70
N ALA A 52 1.25 -11.96 -5.09
CA ALA A 52 0.02 -11.45 -5.70
C ALA A 52 0.29 -10.68 -7.01
N VAL A 53 1.25 -9.74 -7.00
CA VAL A 53 1.65 -9.00 -8.20
C VAL A 53 2.16 -9.93 -9.29
N SER A 54 3.02 -10.89 -8.93
CA SER A 54 3.55 -11.87 -9.87
C SER A 54 2.42 -12.69 -10.50
N ARG A 55 1.51 -13.22 -9.68
CA ARG A 55 0.37 -14.03 -10.13
C ARG A 55 -0.56 -13.26 -11.07
N GLY A 56 -0.95 -12.04 -10.72
CA GLY A 56 -1.85 -11.22 -11.56
C GLY A 56 -1.24 -10.82 -12.90
N ALA A 57 0.09 -10.66 -12.97
CA ALA A 57 0.80 -10.24 -14.18
C ALA A 57 1.46 -11.40 -14.98
N HIS A 58 1.21 -12.66 -14.60
CA HIS A 58 1.79 -13.84 -15.24
C HIS A 58 0.83 -14.49 -16.25
N GLY A 59 1.37 -15.06 -17.32
CA GLY A 59 0.58 -15.75 -18.35
C GLY A 59 -0.50 -14.86 -18.94
N ILE A 60 -1.75 -15.33 -18.91
CA ILE A 60 -2.95 -14.58 -19.35
C ILE A 60 -3.56 -13.68 -18.26
N GLY A 61 -2.94 -13.63 -17.08
CA GLY A 61 -3.45 -12.97 -15.89
C GLY A 61 -4.38 -13.87 -15.08
N VAL A 62 -5.11 -13.24 -14.15
CA VAL A 62 -6.17 -13.88 -13.36
C VAL A 62 -7.51 -13.21 -13.66
N TYR A 63 -8.60 -13.96 -13.53
CA TYR A 63 -9.94 -13.50 -13.86
C TYR A 63 -10.87 -13.74 -12.68
N SER A 64 -11.74 -12.78 -12.41
CA SER A 64 -12.79 -12.95 -11.41
C SER A 64 -13.80 -14.00 -11.86
N LYS A 65 -14.58 -14.52 -10.92
CA LYS A 65 -15.66 -15.48 -11.25
C LYS A 65 -16.79 -14.85 -12.07
N THR A 66 -16.97 -13.54 -11.96
CA THR A 66 -18.01 -12.79 -12.67
C THR A 66 -17.58 -12.43 -14.08
N GLY A 67 -16.27 -12.40 -14.34
CA GLY A 67 -15.70 -11.98 -15.61
C GLY A 67 -15.69 -10.46 -15.82
N LEU A 68 -16.07 -9.65 -14.81
CA LEU A 68 -16.03 -8.19 -14.90
C LEU A 68 -14.60 -7.66 -14.88
N THR A 69 -13.68 -8.35 -14.21
CA THR A 69 -12.26 -8.00 -14.14
C THR A 69 -11.36 -9.18 -14.47
N GLY A 70 -10.22 -8.90 -15.11
CA GLY A 70 -9.18 -9.88 -15.34
C GLY A 70 -8.33 -9.66 -16.59
N GLY A 71 -7.05 -10.01 -16.48
CA GLY A 71 -6.07 -9.91 -17.56
C GLY A 71 -5.63 -8.48 -17.90
N ASP A 72 -6.15 -7.45 -17.23
CA ASP A 72 -5.81 -6.05 -17.48
C ASP A 72 -4.38 -5.75 -17.02
N ALA A 73 -3.89 -6.39 -15.95
CA ALA A 73 -2.49 -6.29 -15.57
C ALA A 73 -1.55 -6.76 -16.70
N VAL A 74 -1.93 -7.83 -17.43
CA VAL A 74 -1.18 -8.33 -18.57
C VAL A 74 -1.28 -7.38 -19.77
N LYS A 75 -2.48 -6.87 -20.07
CA LYS A 75 -2.66 -5.86 -21.12
C LYS A 75 -1.81 -4.62 -20.88
N ILE A 76 -1.77 -4.12 -19.64
CA ILE A 76 -0.92 -2.98 -19.25
C ILE A 76 0.57 -3.33 -19.42
N LYS A 77 1.00 -4.51 -18.97
CA LYS A 77 2.38 -4.99 -19.11
C LYS A 77 2.81 -5.05 -20.57
N ASP A 78 1.97 -5.56 -21.46
CA ASP A 78 2.27 -5.67 -22.88
C ASP A 78 2.27 -4.32 -23.58
N TYR A 79 1.35 -3.43 -23.19
CA TYR A 79 1.32 -2.04 -23.66
C TYR A 79 2.61 -1.30 -23.28
N ARG A 80 3.06 -1.43 -22.03
CA ARG A 80 4.32 -0.84 -21.54
C ARG A 80 5.56 -1.32 -22.30
N LYS A 81 5.60 -2.60 -22.67
CA LYS A 81 6.74 -3.19 -23.40
C LYS A 81 6.79 -2.76 -24.86
N SER A 82 5.64 -2.58 -25.49
CA SER A 82 5.55 -2.44 -26.95
C SER A 82 5.22 -1.03 -27.42
N ARG A 83 4.75 -0.15 -26.53
CA ARG A 83 4.23 1.18 -26.87
C ARG A 83 4.80 2.26 -25.95
N LYS A 84 4.58 3.52 -26.34
CA LYS A 84 4.91 4.70 -25.55
C LYS A 84 3.69 5.12 -24.73
N THR A 85 3.77 4.99 -23.41
CA THR A 85 2.70 5.38 -22.50
C THR A 85 2.66 6.91 -22.34
N LEU A 86 1.46 7.49 -22.15
CA LEU A 86 1.31 8.94 -21.98
C LEU A 86 1.91 9.43 -20.64
N SER A 87 1.71 8.66 -19.57
CA SER A 87 2.18 9.00 -18.21
C SER A 87 3.60 8.50 -17.91
N GLY A 88 4.32 7.96 -18.91
CA GLY A 88 5.63 7.32 -18.73
C GLY A 88 5.56 5.89 -18.17
N ASP A 89 6.61 5.11 -18.38
CA ASP A 89 6.62 3.68 -18.01
C ASP A 89 6.51 3.48 -16.49
N MET A 90 7.10 4.38 -15.72
CA MET A 90 7.13 4.29 -14.27
C MET A 90 5.74 4.35 -13.63
N ILE A 91 4.92 5.34 -14.03
CA ILE A 91 3.54 5.45 -13.52
C ILE A 91 2.75 4.21 -13.95
N MET A 92 2.90 3.79 -15.21
CA MET A 92 2.22 2.58 -15.68
C MET A 92 2.71 1.30 -15.01
N SER A 93 3.94 1.28 -14.48
CA SER A 93 4.43 0.18 -13.64
C SER A 93 3.69 0.10 -12.32
N ALA A 94 3.41 1.24 -11.69
CA ALA A 94 2.63 1.29 -10.46
C ALA A 94 1.20 0.81 -10.72
N VAL A 95 0.58 1.31 -11.79
CA VAL A 95 -0.77 0.89 -12.20
C VAL A 95 -0.80 -0.62 -12.48
N GLN A 96 0.17 -1.17 -13.22
CA GLN A 96 0.25 -2.59 -13.48
C GLN A 96 0.30 -3.43 -12.19
N SER A 97 1.15 -3.06 -11.23
CA SER A 97 1.28 -3.79 -9.96
C SER A 97 0.03 -3.67 -9.09
N ALA A 98 -0.63 -2.51 -9.10
CA ALA A 98 -1.88 -2.31 -8.37
C ALA A 98 -3.03 -3.16 -8.96
N ILE A 99 -3.21 -3.10 -10.28
CA ILE A 99 -4.23 -3.89 -10.98
C ILE A 99 -3.95 -5.38 -10.81
N ALA A 100 -2.71 -5.84 -10.96
CA ALA A 100 -2.36 -7.25 -10.77
C ALA A 100 -2.79 -7.78 -9.40
N THR A 101 -2.54 -7.01 -8.34
CA THR A 101 -2.95 -7.39 -6.98
C THR A 101 -4.47 -7.39 -6.83
N ASN A 102 -5.15 -6.35 -7.33
CA ASN A 102 -6.60 -6.25 -7.23
C ASN A 102 -7.33 -7.33 -8.03
N GLU A 103 -6.80 -7.74 -9.19
CA GLU A 103 -7.34 -8.88 -9.95
C GLU A 103 -7.16 -10.20 -9.18
N VAL A 104 -6.04 -10.38 -8.47
CA VAL A 104 -5.87 -11.55 -7.59
C VAL A 104 -6.90 -11.53 -6.45
N ASN A 105 -7.18 -10.37 -5.87
CA ASN A 105 -8.24 -10.21 -4.87
C ASN A 105 -9.62 -10.57 -5.47
N ALA A 106 -9.97 -10.01 -6.62
CA ALA A 106 -11.23 -10.29 -7.33
C ALA A 106 -11.40 -11.77 -7.72
N ALA A 107 -10.29 -12.46 -8.00
CA ALA A 107 -10.24 -13.89 -8.26
C ALA A 107 -10.26 -14.76 -6.98
N MET A 108 -10.50 -14.18 -5.80
CA MET A 108 -10.47 -14.86 -4.49
C MET A 108 -9.11 -15.50 -4.17
N GLY A 109 -8.02 -14.89 -4.65
CA GLY A 109 -6.65 -15.28 -4.32
C GLY A 109 -6.18 -14.70 -2.99
N VAL A 110 -4.94 -15.06 -2.61
CA VAL A 110 -4.32 -14.55 -1.38
C VAL A 110 -3.68 -13.18 -1.67
N VAL A 111 -4.07 -12.17 -0.90
CA VAL A 111 -3.53 -10.81 -0.94
C VAL A 111 -3.22 -10.31 0.47
N CYS A 112 -2.36 -9.29 0.58
CA CYS A 112 -2.13 -8.59 1.84
C CYS A 112 -3.06 -7.37 1.92
N ALA A 113 -3.97 -7.36 2.90
CA ALA A 113 -4.90 -6.26 3.12
C ALA A 113 -4.17 -4.98 3.53
N THR A 114 -4.46 -3.85 2.88
CA THR A 114 -3.78 -2.59 3.15
C THR A 114 -4.65 -1.33 2.91
N PRO A 115 -5.45 -0.87 3.88
CA PRO A 115 -5.80 -1.55 5.14
C PRO A 115 -6.87 -2.64 4.95
N THR A 116 -7.55 -2.70 3.81
CA THR A 116 -8.57 -3.70 3.48
C THR A 116 -8.13 -4.55 2.27
N ALA A 117 -8.96 -5.52 1.91
CA ALA A 117 -8.77 -6.31 0.69
C ALA A 117 -8.98 -5.48 -0.60
N GLY A 118 -9.95 -4.55 -0.64
CA GLY A 118 -10.26 -3.76 -1.84
C GLY A 118 -9.21 -2.71 -2.20
N SER A 119 -8.46 -2.20 -1.22
CA SER A 119 -7.32 -1.31 -1.46
C SER A 119 -5.97 -2.04 -1.56
N SER A 120 -5.96 -3.38 -1.54
CA SER A 120 -4.74 -4.19 -1.40
C SER A 120 -3.67 -3.97 -2.47
N GLY A 121 -4.05 -3.52 -3.67
CA GLY A 121 -3.10 -3.18 -4.74
C GLY A 121 -2.36 -1.85 -4.59
N THR A 122 -2.82 -0.95 -3.71
CA THR A 122 -2.27 0.41 -3.60
C THR A 122 -0.80 0.40 -3.18
N LEU A 123 -0.49 -0.24 -2.06
CA LEU A 123 0.88 -0.34 -1.54
C LEU A 123 1.83 -1.13 -2.45
N PRO A 124 1.45 -2.30 -3.02
CA PRO A 124 2.24 -2.97 -4.06
C PRO A 124 2.55 -2.09 -5.27
N GLY A 125 1.59 -1.29 -5.73
CA GLY A 125 1.77 -0.34 -6.83
C GLY A 125 2.89 0.66 -6.55
N VAL A 126 2.88 1.26 -5.36
CA VAL A 126 3.90 2.21 -4.91
C VAL A 126 5.24 1.49 -4.69
N LEU A 127 5.25 0.45 -3.86
CA LEU A 127 6.46 -0.22 -3.37
C LEU A 127 7.29 -0.82 -4.50
N PHE A 128 6.72 -1.65 -5.37
CA PHE A 128 7.49 -2.31 -6.43
C PHE A 128 7.91 -1.37 -7.57
N THR A 129 7.29 -0.20 -7.66
CA THR A 129 7.77 0.87 -8.54
C THR A 129 8.98 1.56 -7.94
N LEU A 130 8.96 1.84 -6.63
CA LEU A 130 10.09 2.43 -5.91
C LEU A 130 11.27 1.47 -5.78
N GLU A 131 11.02 0.18 -5.58
CA GLU A 131 12.05 -0.89 -5.60
C GLU A 131 12.94 -0.74 -6.84
N LYS A 132 12.33 -0.63 -8.02
CA LYS A 132 13.06 -0.48 -9.28
C LYS A 132 13.67 0.90 -9.47
N ARG A 133 12.95 1.96 -9.07
CA ARG A 133 13.38 3.35 -9.29
C ARG A 133 14.57 3.74 -8.41
N LEU A 134 14.55 3.30 -7.15
CA LEU A 134 15.52 3.68 -6.13
C LEU A 134 16.53 2.56 -5.83
N GLY A 135 16.33 1.36 -6.40
CA GLY A 135 17.17 0.20 -6.13
C GLY A 135 17.04 -0.28 -4.69
N LEU A 136 15.81 -0.30 -4.15
CA LEU A 136 15.57 -0.66 -2.76
C LEU A 136 15.96 -2.10 -2.48
N ASP A 137 16.65 -2.33 -1.37
CA ASP A 137 16.87 -3.67 -0.84
C ASP A 137 15.65 -4.17 -0.04
N GLU A 138 15.66 -5.46 0.33
CA GLU A 138 14.56 -6.06 1.08
C GLU A 138 14.37 -5.42 2.46
N GLU A 139 15.44 -4.93 3.10
CA GLU A 139 15.35 -4.27 4.40
C GLU A 139 14.54 -2.97 4.28
N GLN A 140 14.85 -2.16 3.28
CA GLN A 140 14.15 -0.91 2.97
C GLN A 140 12.69 -1.16 2.61
N MET A 141 12.39 -2.23 1.86
CA MET A 141 11.02 -2.60 1.53
C MET A 141 10.21 -3.03 2.75
N VAL A 142 10.81 -3.79 3.68
CA VAL A 142 10.16 -4.17 4.94
C VAL A 142 9.93 -2.94 5.83
N ARG A 143 10.92 -2.04 5.93
CA ARG A 143 10.78 -0.76 6.65
C ARG A 143 9.67 0.11 6.07
N PHE A 144 9.57 0.19 4.73
CA PHE A 144 8.47 0.89 4.06
C PHE A 144 7.10 0.38 4.54
N LEU A 145 6.92 -0.94 4.70
CA LEU A 145 5.68 -1.49 5.22
C LEU A 145 5.43 -1.15 6.70
N PHE A 146 6.48 -1.07 7.53
CA PHE A 146 6.35 -0.55 8.90
C PHE A 146 5.95 0.92 8.94
N THR A 147 6.52 1.77 8.08
CA THR A 147 6.10 3.17 7.96
C THR A 147 4.62 3.24 7.58
N ALA A 148 4.23 2.54 6.51
CA ALA A 148 2.84 2.49 6.04
C ALA A 148 1.89 2.00 7.14
N GLY A 149 2.24 0.94 7.86
CA GLY A 149 1.49 0.40 8.99
C GLY A 149 1.34 1.40 10.14
N GLY A 150 2.40 2.14 10.47
CA GLY A 150 2.38 3.20 11.48
C GLY A 150 1.33 4.27 11.20
N PHE A 151 1.34 4.80 9.97
CA PHE A 151 0.34 5.77 9.52
C PHE A 151 -1.07 5.16 9.46
N GLY A 152 -1.22 3.95 8.92
CA GLY A 152 -2.51 3.27 8.81
C GLY A 152 -3.16 2.99 10.16
N MET A 153 -2.36 2.63 11.16
CA MET A 153 -2.81 2.41 12.53
C MET A 153 -3.36 3.69 13.17
N VAL A 154 -2.69 4.84 12.97
CA VAL A 154 -3.22 6.12 13.46
C VAL A 154 -4.54 6.46 12.78
N ILE A 155 -4.68 6.22 11.47
CA ILE A 155 -5.95 6.41 10.76
C ILE A 155 -7.03 5.50 11.35
N ALA A 156 -6.75 4.21 11.52
CA ALA A 156 -7.71 3.23 12.03
C ALA A 156 -8.19 3.53 13.45
N ASN A 157 -7.35 4.14 14.29
CA ASN A 157 -7.70 4.49 15.66
C ASN A 157 -8.51 5.79 15.78
N ASN A 158 -8.42 6.69 14.79
CA ASN A 158 -9.08 8.00 14.83
C ASN A 158 -10.25 8.14 13.84
N ALA A 159 -10.32 7.24 12.85
CA ALA A 159 -11.26 7.30 11.75
C ALA A 159 -11.69 5.90 11.32
N CYS A 160 -12.62 5.84 10.37
CA CYS A 160 -13.00 4.59 9.73
C CYS A 160 -11.99 4.23 8.63
N ILE A 161 -11.72 2.93 8.45
CA ILE A 161 -10.94 2.38 7.33
C ILE A 161 -11.77 1.49 6.39
N ALA A 162 -13.05 1.29 6.70
CA ALA A 162 -13.95 0.44 5.93
C ALA A 162 -14.67 1.26 4.85
N GLY A 163 -14.52 0.86 3.58
CA GLY A 163 -15.18 1.51 2.45
C GLY A 163 -16.71 1.60 2.61
N ALA A 164 -17.33 0.57 3.18
CA ALA A 164 -18.78 0.49 3.38
C ALA A 164 -19.35 1.52 4.37
N THR A 165 -18.52 2.10 5.26
CA THR A 165 -18.97 3.07 6.26
C THR A 165 -18.41 4.46 6.00
N GLY A 166 -17.13 4.55 5.62
CA GLY A 166 -16.44 5.82 5.40
C GLY A 166 -16.27 6.23 3.95
N GLY A 167 -16.84 5.49 2.99
CA GLY A 167 -16.57 5.65 1.56
C GLY A 167 -15.21 5.11 1.15
N CYS A 168 -14.94 5.03 -0.15
CA CYS A 168 -13.66 4.53 -0.65
C CYS A 168 -12.48 5.45 -0.27
N GLN A 169 -12.75 6.71 0.13
CA GLN A 169 -11.76 7.58 0.80
C GLN A 169 -11.18 6.96 2.09
N ALA A 170 -12.00 6.22 2.86
CA ALA A 170 -11.57 5.58 4.10
C ALA A 170 -10.70 4.35 3.83
N GLU A 171 -10.83 3.77 2.65
CA GLU A 171 -10.16 2.53 2.25
C GLU A 171 -8.97 2.82 1.32
N VAL A 172 -9.24 3.16 0.06
CA VAL A 172 -8.24 3.50 -0.96
C VAL A 172 -7.55 4.82 -0.65
N GLY A 173 -8.28 5.80 -0.07
CA GLY A 173 -7.68 7.05 0.39
C GLY A 173 -6.68 6.84 1.52
N SER A 174 -7.02 6.05 2.53
CA SER A 174 -6.10 5.66 3.61
C SER A 174 -4.88 4.91 3.06
N ALA A 175 -5.08 3.93 2.19
CA ALA A 175 -3.99 3.18 1.56
C ALA A 175 -3.04 4.09 0.75
N SER A 176 -3.60 5.08 0.04
CA SER A 176 -2.83 6.07 -0.70
C SER A 176 -2.01 6.98 0.23
N GLY A 177 -2.61 7.41 1.34
CA GLY A 177 -1.91 8.17 2.38
C GLY A 177 -0.77 7.39 3.04
N MET A 178 -1.02 6.12 3.39
CA MET A 178 -0.02 5.20 3.94
C MET A 178 1.15 5.00 2.98
N GLY A 179 0.85 4.72 1.71
CA GLY A 179 1.86 4.54 0.65
C GLY A 179 2.67 5.82 0.39
N ALA A 180 2.03 6.99 0.39
CA ALA A 180 2.72 8.27 0.18
C ALA A 180 3.69 8.60 1.32
N ALA A 181 3.29 8.40 2.57
CA ALA A 181 4.17 8.61 3.72
C ALA A 181 5.38 7.67 3.69
N ALA A 182 5.14 6.38 3.43
CA ALA A 182 6.20 5.38 3.34
C ALA A 182 7.15 5.64 2.16
N ALA A 183 6.62 6.12 1.02
CA ALA A 183 7.41 6.50 -0.14
C ALA A 183 8.38 7.65 0.17
N VAL A 184 7.95 8.63 0.97
CA VAL A 184 8.82 9.74 1.37
C VAL A 184 9.89 9.29 2.35
N GLU A 185 9.55 8.48 3.36
CA GLU A 185 10.56 7.99 4.31
C GLU A 185 11.63 7.14 3.60
N VAL A 186 11.23 6.21 2.73
CA VAL A 186 12.20 5.34 2.03
C VAL A 186 13.06 6.13 1.02
N ALA A 187 12.58 7.28 0.55
CA ALA A 187 13.34 8.21 -0.27
C ALA A 187 14.25 9.17 0.54
N GLY A 188 14.32 9.02 1.87
CA GLY A 188 15.17 9.84 2.74
C GLY A 188 14.53 11.13 3.22
N GLY A 189 13.21 11.27 3.11
CA GLY A 189 12.47 12.41 3.62
C GLY A 189 12.35 12.41 5.15
N THR A 190 12.10 13.59 5.73
CA THR A 190 11.91 13.75 7.17
C THR A 190 10.54 13.23 7.63
N PRO A 191 10.36 12.91 8.93
CA PRO A 191 9.05 12.52 9.45
C PRO A 191 7.92 13.50 9.11
N ARG A 192 8.23 14.82 9.15
CA ARG A 192 7.29 15.87 8.76
C ARG A 192 6.94 15.81 7.27
N GLN A 193 7.90 15.54 6.39
CA GLN A 193 7.63 15.39 4.96
C GLN A 193 6.76 14.16 4.68
N SER A 194 6.97 13.05 5.40
CA SER A 194 6.11 11.86 5.30
C SER A 194 4.66 12.16 5.68
N ALA A 195 4.44 12.89 6.78
CA ALA A 195 3.11 13.33 7.18
C ALA A 195 2.46 14.29 6.17
N ASN A 196 3.23 15.23 5.60
CA ASN A 196 2.73 16.12 4.56
C ASN A 196 2.33 15.34 3.30
N ALA A 197 3.10 14.32 2.90
CA ALA A 197 2.77 13.49 1.74
C ALA A 197 1.48 12.68 1.95
N MET A 198 1.28 12.13 3.17
CA MET A 198 0.01 11.52 3.55
C MET A 198 -1.16 12.50 3.38
N ALA A 199 -1.03 13.70 3.94
CA ALA A 199 -2.09 14.71 3.90
C ALA A 199 -2.44 15.10 2.47
N ILE A 200 -1.44 15.29 1.60
CA ILE A 200 -1.64 15.60 0.17
C ILE A 200 -2.37 14.44 -0.52
N ALA A 201 -1.92 13.20 -0.33
CA ALA A 201 -2.52 12.03 -0.97
C ALA A 201 -4.00 11.83 -0.56
N ILE A 202 -4.30 11.93 0.74
CA ILE A 202 -5.67 11.81 1.24
C ILE A 202 -6.55 12.96 0.74
N SER A 203 -6.03 14.18 0.69
CA SER A 203 -6.80 15.36 0.22
C SER A 203 -7.30 15.22 -1.22
N ASN A 204 -6.57 14.51 -2.07
CA ASN A 204 -6.97 14.24 -3.46
C ASN A 204 -8.05 13.16 -3.60
N LEU A 205 -8.44 12.51 -2.50
CA LEU A 205 -9.42 11.42 -2.48
C LEU A 205 -10.58 11.70 -1.52
N LEU A 206 -10.66 12.90 -0.93
CA LEU A 206 -11.78 13.30 -0.09
C LEU A 206 -13.09 13.37 -0.90
N GLY A 207 -14.15 12.81 -0.34
CA GLY A 207 -15.47 12.69 -0.97
C GLY A 207 -15.63 11.44 -1.84
N LEU A 208 -14.62 10.58 -1.94
CA LEU A 208 -14.72 9.35 -2.74
C LEU A 208 -15.66 8.34 -2.06
N VAL A 209 -16.81 8.12 -2.69
CA VAL A 209 -17.85 7.18 -2.24
C VAL A 209 -17.47 5.72 -2.50
N CYS A 210 -18.19 4.78 -1.90
CA CYS A 210 -18.07 3.35 -2.17
C CYS A 210 -19.42 2.86 -2.70
N ASP A 211 -19.54 2.72 -4.02
CA ASP A 211 -20.76 2.22 -4.69
C ASP A 211 -20.40 1.30 -5.88
N PRO A 212 -19.75 0.15 -5.61
CA PRO A 212 -19.25 -0.69 -6.66
C PRO A 212 -20.35 -1.41 -7.43
N ILE A 213 -20.08 -1.66 -8.71
CA ILE A 213 -21.02 -2.36 -9.60
C ILE A 213 -21.39 -3.70 -8.99
N ALA A 214 -22.71 -3.90 -8.81
CA ALA A 214 -23.28 -5.10 -8.20
C ALA A 214 -22.76 -5.44 -6.79
N GLY A 215 -22.18 -4.46 -6.08
CA GLY A 215 -21.60 -4.66 -4.75
C GLY A 215 -20.28 -5.44 -4.77
N LEU A 216 -19.63 -5.59 -5.93
CA LEU A 216 -18.44 -6.43 -6.11
C LEU A 216 -17.15 -5.62 -6.05
N VAL A 217 -16.12 -6.14 -5.39
CA VAL A 217 -14.80 -5.48 -5.27
C VAL A 217 -13.99 -5.67 -6.56
N GLU A 218 -14.49 -5.12 -7.66
CA GLU A 218 -14.00 -5.33 -9.02
C GLU A 218 -13.93 -4.02 -9.83
N VAL A 219 -15.07 -3.35 -10.01
CA VAL A 219 -15.22 -2.11 -10.79
C VAL A 219 -15.89 -1.08 -9.87
N PRO A 220 -15.30 0.13 -9.76
CA PRO A 220 -15.47 1.01 -8.60
C PRO A 220 -16.90 1.31 -8.23
#